data_AF-A0A6N8XBJ3-F1
#
_entry.id   AF-A0A6N8XBJ3-F1
#
_cell.length_a   1.000
_cell.length_b   1.000
_cell.length_c   1.000
_cell.angle_alpha   90.00
_cell.angle_beta   90.00
_cell.angle_gamma   90.00
#
_symmetry.space_group_name_H-M   'P 1'
#
loop_
_entity.id
_entity.type
_entity.pdbx_description
1 polymer ?
#
loop_
_entity_poly.entity_id
_entity_poly.type
_entity_poly.pdbx_seq_one_letter_code
_entity_poly.pdbx_strand_id
1 'polypeptide(L)'
;MTDIPLAGEPGRADDLNFRRVVHIFVRTWPFIRPAVKHLVIFVAVSVAIAVYSAVLVFIITGLMNGGIVAGRPLGQLHVAIYGLDPAVYVNVESLSDEARLSLCWPVILSTIPLLLVAVGGALILLYYGIWIFQGINQRMRVTLI
;
A
#
# COMPACT_ATOMS: atom_id res chain seq x y z
N MET A 1 -34.62 36.44 -24.14
CA MET A 1 -35.05 35.04 -24.36
C MET A 1 -34.22 34.53 -25.52
N THR A 2 -33.03 34.01 -25.21
CA THR A 2 -32.11 33.39 -26.16
C THR A 2 -31.80 32.03 -25.56
N ASP A 3 -32.44 31.00 -26.10
CA ASP A 3 -32.24 29.62 -25.70
C ASP A 3 -30.80 29.24 -26.03
N ILE A 4 -29.94 29.20 -25.01
CA ILE A 4 -28.64 28.55 -25.09
C ILE A 4 -28.93 27.07 -24.95
N PRO A 5 -28.79 26.26 -26.02
CA PRO A 5 -28.83 24.83 -25.84
C PRO A 5 -27.51 24.47 -25.16
N LEU A 6 -27.55 24.20 -23.86
CA LEU A 6 -26.57 23.33 -23.21
C LEU A 6 -26.81 21.92 -23.74
N ALA A 7 -26.50 21.72 -25.02
CA ALA A 7 -26.30 20.40 -25.56
C ALA A 7 -25.06 19.86 -24.84
N GLY A 8 -25.31 19.12 -23.76
CA GLY A 8 -24.33 18.18 -23.27
C GLY A 8 -23.92 17.35 -24.47
N GLU A 9 -22.69 17.55 -24.93
CA GLU A 9 -22.09 16.64 -25.90
C GLU A 9 -22.37 15.24 -25.39
N PRO A 10 -23.03 14.36 -26.17
CA PRO A 10 -23.20 12.99 -25.76
C PRO A 10 -21.78 12.46 -25.57
N GLY A 11 -21.39 12.27 -24.30
CA GLY A 11 -20.03 11.92 -23.92
C GLY A 11 -19.60 10.78 -24.81
N ARG A 12 -18.67 11.05 -25.73
CA ARG A 12 -18.25 10.12 -26.78
C ARG A 12 -17.99 8.79 -26.09
N ALA A 13 -18.84 7.79 -26.32
CA ALA A 13 -18.68 6.47 -25.72
C ALA A 13 -17.25 6.05 -26.01
N ASP A 14 -16.42 6.03 -24.96
CA ASP A 14 -14.99 5.96 -25.13
C ASP A 14 -14.70 4.53 -25.56
N ASP A 15 -14.54 4.33 -26.87
CA ASP A 15 -14.34 3.03 -27.51
C ASP A 15 -12.89 2.55 -27.26
N LEU A 16 -12.59 2.39 -25.97
CA LEU A 16 -11.34 1.94 -25.39
C LEU A 16 -11.27 0.42 -25.51
N ASN A 17 -11.11 -0.07 -26.75
CA ASN A 17 -10.70 -1.44 -26.97
C ASN A 17 -9.19 -1.61 -26.67
N PHE A 18 -8.78 -2.79 -26.22
CA PHE A 18 -7.39 -3.17 -25.93
C PHE A 18 -6.41 -2.73 -27.03
N ARG A 19 -6.77 -2.91 -28.30
CA ARG A 19 -5.96 -2.47 -29.45
C ARG A 19 -5.66 -0.97 -29.42
N ARG A 20 -6.63 -0.15 -29.01
CA ARG A 20 -6.48 1.30 -28.93
C ARG A 20 -5.60 1.70 -27.74
N VAL A 21 -5.73 1.01 -26.61
CA VAL A 21 -4.85 1.18 -25.44
C VAL A 21 -3.39 0.88 -25.80
N VAL A 22 -3.12 -0.26 -26.44
CA VAL A 22 -1.76 -0.62 -26.91
C VAL A 22 -1.24 0.40 -27.92
N HIS A 23 -2.08 0.84 -28.86
CA HIS A 23 -1.70 1.86 -29.83
C HIS A 23 -1.31 3.19 -29.17
N ILE A 24 -2.08 3.65 -28.17
CA ILE A 24 -1.74 4.84 -27.39
C ILE A 24 -0.40 4.64 -26.67
N PHE A 25 -0.23 3.51 -25.99
CA PHE A 25 0.99 3.19 -25.24
C PHE A 25 2.23 3.21 -26.14
N VAL A 26 2.19 2.51 -27.28
CA VAL A 26 3.29 2.47 -28.26
C VAL A 26 3.59 3.86 -28.82
N ARG A 27 2.57 4.67 -29.11
CA ARG A 27 2.76 6.05 -29.59
C ARG A 27 3.41 6.95 -28.54
N THR A 28 3.11 6.75 -27.26
CA THR A 28 3.69 7.51 -26.15
C THR A 28 5.02 6.94 -25.65
N TRP A 29 5.40 5.74 -26.10
CA TRP A 29 6.58 5.01 -25.63
C TRP A 29 7.89 5.81 -25.66
N PRO A 30 8.21 6.62 -26.70
CA PRO A 30 9.43 7.42 -26.72
C PRO A 30 9.56 8.39 -25.54
N PHE A 31 8.43 8.91 -25.03
CA PHE A 31 8.38 9.83 -23.89
C PHE A 31 8.43 9.12 -22.54
N ILE A 32 7.92 7.88 -22.49
CA ILE A 32 7.92 7.03 -21.29
C ILE A 32 9.27 6.35 -21.10
N ARG A 33 9.94 5.94 -22.18
CA ARG A 33 11.21 5.20 -22.17
C ARG A 33 12.26 5.76 -21.19
N PRO A 34 12.50 7.09 -21.11
CA PRO A 34 13.45 7.66 -20.15
C PRO A 34 13.02 7.53 -18.68
N ALA A 35 11.72 7.38 -18.42
CA ALA A 35 11.16 7.24 -17.07
C ALA A 35 10.99 5.77 -16.62
N VAL A 36 11.18 4.78 -17.50
CA VAL A 36 10.92 3.35 -17.19
C VAL A 36 11.64 2.88 -15.94
N LYS A 37 12.90 3.27 -15.73
CA LYS A 37 13.65 2.90 -14.52
C LYS A 37 12.95 3.40 -13.25
N HIS A 38 12.44 4.64 -13.27
CA HIS A 38 11.72 5.22 -12.15
C HIS A 38 10.35 4.57 -11.92
N LEU A 39 9.65 4.20 -13.00
CA LEU A 39 8.40 3.45 -12.91
C LEU A 39 8.62 2.05 -12.31
N VAL A 40 9.67 1.34 -12.72
CA VAL A 40 10.04 0.04 -12.14
C VAL A 40 10.38 0.17 -10.67
N ILE A 41 11.19 1.17 -10.29
CA ILE A 41 11.51 1.46 -8.88
C ILE A 41 10.24 1.78 -8.10
N PHE A 42 9.38 2.65 -8.63
CA PHE A 42 8.11 3.02 -8.00
C PHE A 42 7.25 1.79 -7.71
N VAL A 43 7.08 0.90 -8.69
CA VAL A 43 6.30 -0.34 -8.52
C VAL A 43 6.97 -1.28 -7.52
N ALA A 44 8.27 -1.50 -7.63
CA ALA A 44 9.00 -2.40 -6.74
C ALA A 44 8.93 -1.93 -5.27
N VAL A 45 9.12 -0.64 -5.03
CA VAL A 45 9.00 -0.04 -3.68
C VAL A 45 7.57 -0.10 -3.18
N SER A 46 6.57 0.14 -4.04
CA SER A 46 5.15 0.02 -3.67
C SER A 46 4.79 -1.39 -3.24
N VAL A 47 5.26 -2.41 -3.98
CA VAL A 47 5.06 -3.82 -3.64
C VAL A 47 5.77 -4.16 -2.33
N ALA A 48 7.01 -3.69 -2.14
CA ALA A 48 7.74 -3.92 -0.90
C ALA A 48 7.03 -3.34 0.32
N ILE A 49 6.51 -2.10 0.23
CA ILE A 49 5.72 -1.48 1.29
C ILE A 49 4.44 -2.27 1.53
N ALA A 50 3.72 -2.66 0.48
CA ALA A 50 2.47 -3.43 0.62
C ALA A 50 2.69 -4.78 1.31
N VAL A 51 3.73 -5.52 0.92
CA VAL A 51 4.09 -6.81 1.53
C VAL A 51 4.50 -6.61 2.99
N TYR A 52 5.36 -5.63 3.27
CA TYR A 52 5.76 -5.29 4.64
C TYR A 52 4.55 -4.96 5.52
N SER A 53 3.66 -4.10 5.04
CA SER A 53 2.44 -3.72 5.75
C SER A 53 1.51 -4.91 5.97
N ALA A 54 1.31 -5.77 4.97
CA ALA A 54 0.49 -6.96 5.10
C ALA A 54 1.03 -7.93 6.17
N VAL A 55 2.35 -8.14 6.21
CA VAL A 55 3.00 -8.98 7.23
C VAL A 55 2.77 -8.41 8.63
N LEU A 56 3.02 -7.11 8.85
CA LEU A 56 2.80 -6.50 10.16
C LEU A 56 1.33 -6.50 10.57
N VAL A 57 0.41 -6.19 9.65
CA VAL A 57 -1.03 -6.25 9.91
C VAL A 57 -1.46 -7.66 10.30
N PHE A 58 -0.94 -8.69 9.63
CA PHE A 58 -1.21 -10.08 10.01
C PHE A 58 -0.74 -10.40 11.43
N ILE A 59 0.50 -10.01 11.79
CA ILE A 59 1.06 -10.21 13.13
C ILE A 59 0.20 -9.50 14.19
N ILE A 60 -0.09 -8.21 13.97
CA ILE A 60 -0.89 -7.37 14.87
C ILE A 60 -2.30 -7.95 15.06
N THR A 61 -2.95 -8.37 13.97
CA THR A 61 -4.29 -8.94 14.01
C THR A 61 -4.30 -10.25 14.80
N GLY A 62 -3.26 -11.09 14.66
CA GLY A 62 -3.11 -12.32 15.45
C GLY A 62 -3.01 -12.04 16.96
N LEU A 63 -2.22 -11.04 17.36
CA LEU A 63 -2.13 -10.61 18.76
C LEU A 63 -3.47 -10.05 19.27
N MET A 64 -4.07 -9.13 18.53
CA MET A 64 -5.29 -8.43 18.96
C MET A 64 -6.48 -9.38 19.02
N ASN A 65 -6.79 -10.08 17.93
CA ASN A 65 -8.01 -10.89 17.85
C ASN A 65 -7.84 -12.24 18.57
N GLY A 66 -6.68 -12.87 18.43
CA GLY A 66 -6.40 -14.18 19.04
C GLY A 66 -6.03 -14.07 20.52
N GLY A 67 -4.96 -13.34 20.81
CA GLY A 67 -4.42 -13.22 22.17
C GLY A 67 -5.29 -12.33 23.06
N ILE A 68 -5.41 -11.05 22.71
CA ILE A 68 -6.05 -10.05 23.58
C ILE A 68 -7.56 -10.25 23.66
N VAL A 69 -8.26 -10.28 22.53
CA VAL A 69 -9.73 -10.34 22.50
C VAL A 69 -10.23 -11.74 22.86
N ALA A 70 -9.72 -12.78 22.20
CA ALA A 70 -10.21 -14.15 22.40
C ALA A 70 -9.52 -14.92 23.54
N GLY A 71 -8.43 -14.40 24.14
CA GLY A 71 -7.73 -15.06 25.24
C GLY A 71 -7.07 -16.37 24.86
N ARG A 72 -6.85 -16.63 23.57
CA ARG A 72 -6.30 -17.90 23.09
C ARG A 72 -4.78 -17.93 23.23
N PRO A 73 -4.19 -19.11 23.44
CA PRO A 73 -2.74 -19.27 23.39
C PRO A 73 -2.18 -18.75 22.06
N LEU A 74 -1.04 -18.07 22.13
CA LEU A 74 -0.34 -17.51 20.98
C LEU A 74 0.39 -18.60 20.19
N GLY A 75 0.61 -18.34 18.90
CA GLY A 75 1.51 -19.15 18.09
C GLY A 75 2.97 -18.92 18.46
N GLN A 76 3.83 -19.92 18.20
CA GLN A 76 5.26 -19.82 18.47
C GLN A 76 5.94 -18.64 17.76
N LEU A 77 5.43 -18.26 16.57
CA LEU A 77 5.95 -17.12 15.82
C LEU A 77 5.83 -15.80 16.59
N HIS A 78 4.67 -15.54 17.22
CA HIS A 78 4.47 -14.33 18.01
C HIS A 78 5.42 -14.29 19.21
N VAL A 79 5.55 -15.41 19.91
CA VAL A 79 6.43 -15.52 21.07
C VAL A 79 7.89 -15.31 20.69
N ALA A 80 8.33 -15.86 19.55
CA ALA A 80 9.68 -15.65 19.03
C ALA A 80 9.95 -14.19 18.62
N ILE A 81 8.99 -13.53 17.94
CA ILE A 81 9.13 -12.14 17.50
C ILE A 81 9.27 -11.18 18.68
N TYR A 82 8.47 -11.39 19.74
CA TYR A 82 8.39 -10.47 20.86
C TYR A 82 9.19 -10.91 22.09
N GLY A 83 9.91 -12.04 22.02
CA GLY A 83 10.71 -12.57 23.12
C GLY A 83 9.87 -12.91 24.36
N LEU A 84 8.65 -13.43 24.15
CA LEU A 84 7.74 -13.81 25.24
C LEU A 84 8.11 -15.19 25.79
N ASP A 85 7.64 -15.53 26.99
CA ASP A 85 7.84 -16.86 27.57
C ASP A 85 6.82 -17.86 27.00
N PRO A 86 7.24 -18.92 26.29
CA PRO A 86 6.33 -19.95 25.78
C PRO A 86 5.47 -20.62 26.85
N ALA A 87 5.97 -20.75 28.09
CA ALA A 87 5.23 -21.36 29.19
C ALA A 87 4.01 -20.52 29.61
N VAL A 88 4.08 -19.20 29.40
CA VAL A 88 3.00 -18.26 29.76
C VAL A 88 2.03 -18.05 28.59
N TYR A 89 2.53 -18.03 27.36
CA TYR A 89 1.73 -17.60 26.20
C TYR A 89 1.34 -18.72 25.22
N VAL A 90 1.97 -19.90 25.27
CA VAL A 90 1.71 -21.00 24.31
C VAL A 90 1.21 -22.25 25.02
N ASN A 91 1.90 -22.69 26.07
CA ASN A 91 1.64 -23.97 26.74
C ASN A 91 0.60 -23.83 27.86
N VAL A 92 -0.50 -23.13 27.57
CA VAL A 92 -1.61 -22.87 28.49
C VAL A 92 -2.94 -23.16 27.80
N GLU A 93 -3.99 -23.43 28.56
CA GLU A 93 -5.34 -23.62 28.01
C GLU A 93 -5.94 -22.30 27.50
N SER A 94 -5.75 -21.23 28.28
CA SER A 94 -6.15 -19.86 27.95
C SER A 94 -5.20 -18.85 28.59
N LEU A 95 -5.06 -17.68 27.98
CA LEU A 95 -4.25 -16.59 28.54
C LEU A 95 -4.95 -15.98 29.76
N SER A 96 -4.17 -15.69 30.80
CA SER A 96 -4.66 -14.90 31.93
C SER A 96 -4.91 -13.44 31.55
N ASP A 97 -5.67 -12.70 32.34
CA ASP A 97 -5.94 -11.30 32.07
C ASP A 97 -4.67 -10.43 32.10
N GLU A 98 -3.73 -10.76 32.99
CA GLU A 98 -2.42 -10.10 33.05
C GLU A 98 -1.60 -10.35 31.79
N ALA A 99 -1.58 -11.61 31.31
CA ALA A 99 -0.90 -11.97 30.07
C ALA A 99 -1.56 -11.30 28.85
N ARG A 100 -2.88 -11.11 28.85
CA ARG A 100 -3.57 -10.40 27.76
C ARG A 100 -3.21 -8.92 27.73
N LEU A 101 -3.16 -8.27 28.88
CA LEU A 101 -2.83 -6.84 28.99
C LEU A 101 -1.36 -6.55 28.60
N SER A 102 -0.45 -7.47 28.87
CA SER A 102 0.97 -7.31 28.48
C SER A 102 1.15 -7.24 26.95
N LEU A 103 0.27 -7.88 26.17
CA LEU A 103 0.32 -7.91 24.70
C LEU A 103 -0.05 -6.56 24.05
N CYS A 104 -0.67 -5.63 24.80
CA CYS A 104 -0.97 -4.29 24.29
C CYS A 104 0.31 -3.55 23.85
N TRP A 105 1.42 -3.74 24.56
CA TRP A 105 2.67 -3.07 24.20
C TRP A 105 3.27 -3.59 22.88
N PRO A 106 3.46 -4.90 22.69
CA PRO A 106 3.80 -5.51 21.40
C PRO A 106 2.96 -4.99 20.23
N VAL A 107 1.64 -4.85 20.42
CA VAL A 107 0.74 -4.28 19.41
C VAL A 107 1.11 -2.84 19.07
N ILE A 108 1.26 -1.96 20.08
CA ILE A 108 1.59 -0.55 19.83
C ILE A 108 2.97 -0.42 19.18
N LEU A 109 3.97 -1.15 19.69
CA LEU A 109 5.34 -1.14 19.16
C LEU A 109 5.41 -1.63 17.71
N SER A 110 4.49 -2.49 17.28
CA SER A 110 4.40 -2.97 15.90
C SER A 110 3.58 -2.05 15.01
N THR A 111 2.63 -1.32 15.59
CA THR A 111 1.79 -0.35 14.89
C THR A 111 2.56 0.91 14.50
N ILE A 112 3.47 1.39 15.35
CA ILE A 112 4.31 2.56 15.05
C ILE A 112 5.10 2.41 13.73
N PRO A 113 5.94 1.38 13.54
CA PRO A 113 6.69 1.22 12.30
C PRO A 113 5.78 0.91 11.11
N LEU A 114 4.66 0.20 11.32
CA LEU A 114 3.64 0.01 10.29
C LEU A 114 3.14 1.37 9.77
N LEU A 115 2.74 2.28 10.65
CA LEU A 115 2.23 3.59 10.25
C LEU A 115 3.32 4.43 9.59
N LEU A 116 4.55 4.43 10.12
CA LEU A 116 5.66 5.17 9.53
C LEU A 116 5.96 4.71 8.10
N VAL A 117 6.02 3.40 7.87
CA VAL A 117 6.32 2.85 6.54
C VAL A 117 5.12 2.96 5.61
N ALA A 118 3.92 2.63 6.07
CA ALA A 118 2.72 2.66 5.23
C ALA A 118 2.36 4.10 4.85
N VAL A 119 2.19 4.98 5.83
CA VAL A 119 1.78 6.37 5.58
C VAL A 119 2.94 7.19 5.02
N GLY A 120 4.12 7.13 5.66
CA GLY A 120 5.29 7.86 5.19
C GLY A 120 5.74 7.40 3.82
N GLY A 121 5.78 6.09 3.59
CA GLY A 121 6.10 5.51 2.28
C GLY A 121 5.06 5.86 1.22
N ALA A 122 3.76 5.84 1.54
CA ALA A 122 2.71 6.27 0.61
C ALA A 122 2.85 7.75 0.22
N LEU A 123 3.15 8.64 1.17
CA LEU A 123 3.37 10.07 0.89
C LEU A 123 4.61 10.29 0.01
N ILE A 124 5.71 9.60 0.30
CA ILE A 124 6.93 9.66 -0.51
C ILE A 124 6.65 9.14 -1.92
N LEU A 125 5.96 8.01 -2.06
CA LEU A 125 5.57 7.46 -3.35
C LEU A 125 4.62 8.39 -4.09
N LEU A 126 3.64 9.00 -3.42
CA LEU A 126 2.74 9.96 -4.04
C LEU A 126 3.53 11.12 -4.66
N TYR A 127 4.43 11.72 -3.89
CA TYR A 127 5.31 12.78 -4.39
C TYR A 127 6.18 12.29 -5.55
N TYR A 128 6.79 11.11 -5.42
CA TYR A 128 7.65 10.54 -6.44
C TYR A 128 6.90 10.25 -7.75
N GLY A 129 5.67 9.74 -7.66
CA GLY A 129 4.78 9.52 -8.78
C GLY A 129 4.46 10.84 -9.51
N ILE A 130 4.10 11.88 -8.76
CA ILE A 130 3.88 13.23 -9.33
C ILE A 130 5.13 13.68 -10.08
N TRP A 131 6.31 13.56 -9.47
CA TRP A 131 7.57 13.94 -10.10
C TRP A 131 7.84 13.17 -11.42
N ILE A 132 7.60 11.86 -11.45
CA ILE A 132 7.75 11.03 -12.66
C ILE A 132 6.82 11.55 -13.78
N PHE A 133 5.53 11.74 -13.47
CA PHE A 133 4.54 12.16 -14.46
C PHE A 133 4.78 13.59 -14.96
N GLN A 134 5.18 14.52 -14.08
CA GLN A 134 5.59 15.86 -14.50
C GLN A 134 6.81 15.82 -15.44
N GLY A 135 7.79 14.96 -15.16
CA GLY A 135 8.95 14.77 -16.03
C GLY A 135 8.59 14.20 -17.41
N ILE A 136 7.63 13.28 -17.49
CA ILE A 136 7.10 12.79 -18.76
C ILE A 136 6.36 13.91 -19.51
N ASN A 137 5.48 14.65 -18.83
CA ASN A 137 4.71 15.76 -19.40
C ASN A 137 5.62 16.86 -19.96
N GLN A 138 6.67 17.24 -19.24
CA GLN A 138 7.61 18.26 -19.69
C GLN A 138 8.38 17.81 -20.95
N ARG A 139 8.77 16.53 -21.02
CA ARG A 139 9.42 15.98 -22.23
C ARG A 139 8.52 16.05 -23.45
N MET A 140 7.23 15.71 -23.28
CA MET A 140 6.25 15.86 -24.36
C MET A 140 6.13 17.31 -24.81
N ARG A 141 6.01 18.25 -23.87
CA ARG A 141 5.88 19.68 -24.18
C ARG A 141 7.04 20.22 -25.00
N VAL A 142 8.28 19.88 -24.64
CA VAL A 142 9.48 20.36 -25.34
C VAL A 142 9.64 19.74 -26.74
N THR A 143 9.07 18.56 -26.98
CA THR A 143 9.15 17.89 -28.30
C THR A 143 8.04 18.34 -29.26
N LEU A 144 6.93 18.86 -28.72
CA LEU A 144 5.77 19.30 -29.51
C LEU A 144 5.79 20.80 -29.87
N ILE A 145 6.70 21.57 -29.28
CA ILE A 145 7.01 22.97 -29.65
C ILE A 145 8.13 22.95 -30.68
#